data_AF-A0A5J9T6I3-F1
#
_entry.id   AF-A0A5J9T6I3-F1
#
_cell.length_a   1.000
_cell.length_b   1.000
_cell.length_c   1.000
_cell.angle_alpha   90.00
_cell.angle_beta   90.00
_cell.angle_gamma   90.00
#
_symmetry.space_group_name_H-M   'P 1'
#
loop_
_entity.id
_entity.type
_entity.pdbx_description
1 polymer ?
#
loop_
_entity_poly.entity_id
_entity_poly.type
_entity_poly.pdbx_seq_one_letter_code
_entity_poly.pdbx_strand_id
1 'polypeptide(L)'
;MAHVAGNDSWSFADEVMILEAIVDMSDLEGMHPSPMDLHLELHGRLMRENAAPHDLAKKKHNLKTKFRRALEDGGPQQGGERNQKLFELSKKVWPDILEMYPHMME
;
A
#
# COMPACT_ATOMS: atom_id res chain seq x y z
N MET A 1 29.41 1.52 -12.31
CA MET A 1 28.76 0.90 -11.13
C MET A 1 27.29 1.28 -11.20
N ALA A 2 26.46 0.38 -11.70
CA ALA A 2 25.04 0.64 -11.88
C ALA A 2 24.35 0.68 -10.51
N HIS A 3 23.51 1.70 -10.30
CA HIS A 3 22.65 1.80 -9.14
C HIS A 3 21.80 0.54 -9.05
N VAL A 4 22.09 -0.31 -8.06
CA VAL A 4 21.20 -1.41 -7.68
C VAL A 4 20.05 -0.76 -6.92
N ALA A 5 19.08 -0.24 -7.67
CA ALA A 5 17.74 -0.06 -7.15
C ALA A 5 17.28 -1.48 -6.75
N GLY A 6 17.41 -1.80 -5.46
CA GLY A 6 16.97 -3.08 -4.92
C GLY A 6 15.52 -3.29 -5.35
N ASN A 7 15.34 -4.18 -6.32
CA ASN A 7 14.09 -4.45 -6.98
C ASN A 7 13.13 -5.01 -5.93
N ASP A 8 12.26 -4.14 -5.42
CA ASP A 8 11.17 -4.42 -4.48
C ASP A 8 10.20 -5.38 -5.19
N SER A 9 10.59 -6.66 -5.28
CA SER A 9 9.97 -7.71 -6.11
C SER A 9 8.68 -8.19 -5.47
N TRP A 10 7.79 -7.25 -5.17
CA TRP A 10 6.41 -7.51 -4.79
C TRP A 10 5.57 -7.49 -6.06
N SER A 11 4.74 -8.51 -6.24
CA SER A 11 3.84 -8.53 -7.37
C SER A 11 2.71 -7.52 -7.16
N PHE A 12 2.13 -7.02 -8.25
CA PHE A 12 0.94 -6.17 -8.16
C PHE A 12 -0.21 -6.85 -7.38
N ALA A 13 -0.34 -8.17 -7.51
CA ALA A 13 -1.32 -8.94 -6.75
C ALA A 13 -1.04 -8.91 -5.24
N ASP A 14 0.23 -9.03 -4.83
CA ASP A 14 0.60 -8.90 -3.41
C ASP A 14 0.33 -7.50 -2.87
N GLU A 15 0.65 -6.45 -3.65
CA GLU A 15 0.40 -5.06 -3.26
C GLU A 15 -1.09 -4.79 -3.07
N VAL A 16 -1.92 -5.31 -3.98
CA VAL A 16 -3.39 -5.23 -3.89
C VAL A 16 -3.88 -6.00 -2.66
N MET A 17 -3.44 -7.24 -2.47
CA MET A 17 -3.83 -8.05 -1.30
C MET A 17 -3.44 -7.39 0.02
N ILE A 18 -2.26 -6.79 0.11
CA ILE A 18 -1.83 -6.05 1.31
C ILE A 18 -2.78 -4.89 1.58
N LEU A 19 -3.11 -4.08 0.57
CA LEU A 19 -4.00 -2.94 0.76
C LEU A 19 -5.43 -3.40 1.09
N GLU A 20 -5.96 -4.40 0.40
CA GLU A 20 -7.29 -4.96 0.66
C GLU A 20 -7.39 -5.52 2.08
N ALA A 21 -6.41 -6.31 2.53
CA ALA A 21 -6.38 -6.79 3.91
C ALA A 21 -6.32 -5.66 4.94
N ILE A 22 -5.58 -4.57 4.65
CA ILE A 22 -5.59 -3.40 5.53
C ILE A 22 -6.97 -2.74 5.56
N VAL A 23 -7.65 -2.58 4.42
CA VAL A 23 -9.00 -2.01 4.36
C VAL A 23 -9.97 -2.87 5.16
N ASP A 24 -10.00 -4.17 4.91
CA ASP A 24 -10.93 -5.10 5.56
C ASP A 24 -10.72 -5.13 7.07
N MET A 25 -9.45 -5.16 7.53
CA MET A 25 -9.13 -5.11 8.95
C MET A 25 -9.44 -3.74 9.59
N SER A 26 -9.21 -2.64 8.86
CA SER A 26 -9.50 -1.30 9.38
C SER A 26 -11.00 -1.02 9.48
N ASP A 27 -11.81 -1.61 8.59
CA ASP A 27 -13.28 -1.52 8.65
C ASP A 27 -13.84 -2.33 9.85
N LEU A 28 -13.20 -3.46 10.18
CA LEU A 28 -13.59 -4.32 11.30
C LEU A 28 -13.16 -3.79 12.67
N GLU A 29 -11.95 -3.24 12.80
CA GLU A 29 -11.38 -2.84 14.10
C GLU A 29 -11.26 -1.32 14.31
N GLY A 30 -11.53 -0.51 13.27
CA GLY A 30 -11.38 0.95 13.32
C GLY A 30 -9.93 1.43 13.50
N MET A 31 -8.95 0.53 13.41
CA MET A 31 -7.53 0.80 13.57
C MET A 31 -6.71 0.12 12.48
N HIS A 32 -5.56 0.72 12.14
CA HIS A 32 -4.64 0.13 11.19
C HIS A 32 -4.02 -1.14 11.77
N PRO A 33 -4.13 -2.30 11.09
CA PRO A 33 -3.60 -3.56 11.59
C PRO A 33 -2.09 -3.47 11.77
N SER A 34 -1.60 -4.17 12.79
CA SER A 34 -0.16 -4.27 13.04
C SER A 34 0.51 -5.08 11.92
N PRO A 35 1.82 -4.93 11.70
CA PRO A 35 2.54 -5.76 10.74
C PRO A 35 2.45 -7.27 11.02
N MET A 36 2.23 -7.64 12.28
CA MET A 36 2.04 -9.03 12.71
C MET A 36 0.66 -9.55 12.32
N ASP A 37 -0.40 -8.77 12.51
CA ASP A 37 -1.76 -9.16 12.12
C ASP A 37 -1.88 -9.27 10.60
N LEU A 38 -1.30 -8.30 9.88
CA LEU A 38 -1.19 -8.36 8.42
C LEU A 38 -0.43 -9.61 7.96
N HIS A 39 0.66 -9.96 8.65
CA HIS A 39 1.38 -11.18 8.33
C HIS A 39 0.51 -12.41 8.53
N LEU A 40 -0.22 -12.51 9.64
CA LEU A 40 -1.09 -13.66 9.95
C LEU A 40 -2.21 -13.80 8.91
N GLU A 41 -2.87 -12.70 8.53
CA GLU A 41 -3.96 -12.70 7.55
C GLU A 41 -3.48 -13.04 6.13
N LEU A 42 -2.30 -12.55 5.77
CA LEU A 42 -1.71 -12.75 4.44
C LEU A 42 -0.85 -14.02 4.36
N HIS A 43 -0.68 -14.74 5.47
CA HIS A 43 0.15 -15.93 5.55
C HIS A 43 -0.41 -17.02 4.62
N GLY A 44 0.39 -17.41 3.63
CA GLY A 44 -0.01 -18.41 2.62
C GLY A 44 -0.95 -17.89 1.53
N ARG A 45 -1.30 -16.59 1.53
CA ARG A 45 -2.08 -15.93 0.45
C ARG A 45 -1.19 -15.14 -0.51
N LEU A 46 -0.05 -14.65 -0.03
CA LEU A 46 0.91 -13.90 -0.85
C LEU A 46 1.62 -14.83 -1.84
N MET A 47 1.85 -14.32 -3.05
CA MET A 47 2.69 -14.97 -4.07
C MET A 47 4.16 -14.95 -3.67
N ARG A 48 4.55 -13.99 -2.83
CA ARG A 48 5.89 -13.91 -2.26
C ARG A 48 6.08 -14.99 -1.20
N GLU A 49 7.00 -15.91 -1.46
CA GLU A 49 7.44 -16.89 -0.47
C GLU A 49 8.17 -16.21 0.69
N ASN A 50 7.82 -16.58 1.93
CA ASN A 50 8.45 -16.10 3.17
C ASN A 50 8.38 -14.58 3.40
N ALA A 51 7.27 -13.93 3.04
CA ALA A 51 7.03 -12.54 3.39
C ALA A 51 7.00 -12.37 4.93
N ALA A 52 8.01 -11.74 5.51
CA ALA A 52 8.08 -11.54 6.95
C ALA A 52 7.31 -10.27 7.38
N PRO A 53 6.94 -10.14 8.67
CA PRO A 53 6.22 -8.96 9.16
C PRO A 53 6.96 -7.64 8.90
N HIS A 54 8.30 -7.65 8.97
CA HIS A 54 9.13 -6.48 8.69
C HIS A 54 9.09 -6.08 7.21
N ASP A 55 9.00 -7.04 6.29
CA ASP A 55 8.86 -6.77 4.86
C ASP A 55 7.50 -6.14 4.56
N LEU A 56 6.43 -6.63 5.21
CA LEU A 56 5.08 -6.05 5.12
C LEU A 56 5.04 -4.62 5.68
N ALA A 57 5.70 -4.38 6.82
CA ALA A 57 5.82 -3.03 7.38
C ALA A 57 6.53 -2.07 6.42
N LYS A 58 7.66 -2.50 5.85
CA LYS A 58 8.41 -1.74 4.85
C LYS A 58 7.57 -1.49 3.60
N LYS A 59 6.84 -2.51 3.14
CA LYS A 59 5.99 -2.40 1.95
C LYS A 59 4.82 -1.46 2.16
N LYS A 60 4.14 -1.56 3.30
CA LYS A 60 3.09 -0.62 3.73
C LYS A 60 3.62 0.82 3.75
N HIS A 61 4.83 1.03 4.30
CA HIS A 61 5.46 2.36 4.30
C HIS A 61 5.77 2.87 2.88
N ASN A 62 6.27 2.01 2.00
CA ASN A 62 6.53 2.35 0.60
C ASN A 62 5.25 2.72 -0.15
N LEU A 63 4.17 1.95 0.03
CA LEU A 63 2.86 2.24 -0.58
C LEU A 63 2.29 3.56 -0.07
N LYS A 64 2.37 3.85 1.24
CA LYS A 64 1.97 5.13 1.82
C LYS A 64 2.76 6.30 1.23
N THR A 65 4.07 6.14 1.09
CA THR A 65 4.95 7.17 0.51
C THR A 65 4.62 7.41 -0.96
N LYS A 66 4.39 6.33 -1.73
CA LYS A 66 3.98 6.41 -3.13
C LYS A 66 2.63 7.09 -3.28
N PHE A 67 1.68 6.79 -2.40
CA PHE A 67 0.37 7.44 -2.34
C PHE A 67 0.49 8.94 -2.05
N ARG A 68 1.31 9.33 -1.04
CA ARG A 68 1.55 10.74 -0.74
C ARG A 68 2.17 11.49 -1.93
N ARG A 69 3.17 10.91 -2.59
CA ARG A 69 3.75 11.51 -3.79
C ARG A 69 2.73 11.66 -4.91
N ALA A 70 1.94 10.61 -5.15
CA ALA A 70 0.87 10.66 -6.13
C ALA A 70 -0.19 11.71 -5.77
N LEU A 71 -0.43 11.98 -4.49
CA LEU A 71 -1.18 13.17 -4.10
C LEU A 71 -0.40 14.42 -4.51
N GLU A 72 0.79 14.68 -3.96
CA GLU A 72 1.59 15.90 -4.26
C GLU A 72 1.72 16.23 -5.75
N ASP A 73 1.76 15.21 -6.60
CA ASP A 73 1.85 15.29 -8.06
C ASP A 73 0.48 15.51 -8.78
N GLY A 74 -0.64 15.62 -8.06
CA GLY A 74 -1.98 15.84 -8.62
C GLY A 74 -2.65 14.57 -9.18
N GLY A 75 -2.20 13.38 -8.75
CA GLY A 75 -2.75 12.08 -9.13
C GLY A 75 -1.67 11.04 -9.44
N PRO A 76 -2.05 9.78 -9.72
CA PRO A 76 -1.12 8.73 -10.10
C PRO A 76 -0.52 9.03 -11.49
N GLN A 77 0.54 9.86 -11.53
CA GLN A 77 1.10 10.41 -12.77
C GLN A 77 1.69 9.37 -13.72
N GLN A 78 2.16 8.21 -13.23
CA GLN A 78 2.82 7.20 -14.07
C GLN A 78 2.50 5.79 -13.58
N GLY A 79 1.95 4.93 -14.45
CA GLY A 79 1.78 3.49 -14.20
C GLY A 79 0.45 2.85 -14.62
N GLY A 80 -0.44 3.59 -15.29
CA GLY A 80 -1.70 3.06 -15.85
C GLY A 80 -2.69 2.53 -14.80
N GLU A 81 -3.62 1.67 -15.25
CA GLU A 81 -4.72 1.11 -14.43
C GLU A 81 -4.23 0.45 -13.13
N ARG A 82 -3.01 -0.11 -13.13
CA ARG A 82 -2.42 -0.74 -11.93
C ARG A 82 -2.15 0.28 -10.83
N ASN A 83 -1.46 1.37 -11.15
CA ASN A 83 -1.18 2.40 -10.16
C ASN A 83 -2.45 3.15 -9.75
N GLN A 84 -3.42 3.27 -10.65
CA GLN A 84 -4.74 3.80 -10.30
C GLN A 84 -5.46 2.90 -9.29
N LYS A 85 -5.49 1.57 -9.49
CA LYS A 85 -6.09 0.64 -8.52
C LYS A 85 -5.41 0.71 -7.16
N LEU A 86 -4.07 0.74 -7.11
CA LEU A 86 -3.33 0.91 -5.85
C LEU A 86 -3.63 2.25 -5.19
N PHE A 87 -3.79 3.32 -5.98
CA PHE A 87 -4.13 4.63 -5.48
C PHE A 87 -5.54 4.65 -4.87
N GLU A 88 -6.54 4.09 -5.56
CA GLU A 88 -7.91 3.94 -5.05
C GLU A 88 -7.96 3.13 -3.74
N LEU A 89 -7.23 2.02 -3.67
CA LEU A 89 -7.12 1.24 -2.44
C LEU A 89 -6.40 2.02 -1.33
N SER A 90 -5.32 2.73 -1.66
CA SER A 90 -4.57 3.56 -0.71
C SER A 90 -5.42 4.69 -0.13
N LYS A 91 -6.34 5.26 -0.92
CA LYS A 91 -7.32 6.25 -0.45
C LYS A 91 -8.21 5.68 0.66
N LYS A 92 -8.66 4.43 0.50
CA LYS A 92 -9.47 3.73 1.52
C LYS A 92 -8.66 3.36 2.74
N VAL A 93 -7.39 3.00 2.55
CA VAL A 93 -6.49 2.64 3.65
C VAL A 93 -6.09 3.86 4.48
N TRP A 94 -5.79 5.01 3.86
CA TRP A 94 -5.32 6.21 4.55
C TRP A 94 -6.22 7.43 4.28
N PRO A 95 -7.49 7.41 4.72
CA PRO A 95 -8.40 8.54 4.55
C PRO A 95 -7.88 9.80 5.26
N ASP A 96 -7.20 9.66 6.40
CA ASP A 96 -6.65 10.79 7.16
C ASP A 96 -5.61 11.60 6.36
N ILE A 97 -4.89 10.95 5.43
CA ILE A 97 -3.95 11.66 4.55
C ILE A 97 -4.73 12.52 3.56
N LEU A 98 -5.88 12.07 3.06
CA LEU A 98 -6.71 12.87 2.16
C LEU A 98 -7.25 14.12 2.86
N GLU A 99 -7.64 14.00 4.13
CA GLU A 99 -8.07 15.15 4.92
C GLU A 99 -6.98 16.21 5.08
N MET A 100 -5.70 15.80 5.06
CA MET A 100 -4.55 16.71 5.09
C MET A 100 -4.21 17.33 3.72
N TYR A 101 -4.74 16.81 2.61
CA TYR A 101 -4.56 17.35 1.25
C TYR A 101 -5.91 17.75 0.62
N PRO A 102 -6.65 18.71 1.20
CA PRO A 102 -8.02 19.05 0.77
C PRO A 102 -8.11 19.64 -0.65
N HIS A 103 -7.01 20.15 -1.20
CA HIS A 103 -6.94 20.76 -2.53
C HIS A 103 -6.88 19.76 -3.69
N MET A 104 -7.03 18.45 -3.41
CA MET A 104 -7.00 17.39 -4.43
C MET A 104 -8.28 16.56 -4.51
N MET A 105 -9.33 17.00 -3.79
CA MET A 105 -10.68 16.45 -3.90
C MET A 105 -11.60 17.30 -4.79
N GLU A 106 -11.04 18.22 -5.59
CA GLU A 106 -11.78 19.04 -6.58
C GLU A 106 -11.79 18.43 -7.97
#